data_AF-A0A662ABR5-F1
#
_entry.id   AF-A0A662ABR5-F1
#
_cell.length_a   1.000
_cell.length_b   1.000
_cell.length_c   1.000
_cell.angle_alpha   90.00
_cell.angle_beta   90.00
_cell.angle_gamma   90.00
#
_symmetry.space_group_name_H-M   'P 1'
#
loop_
_entity.id
_entity.type
_entity.pdbx_description
1 polymer ?
#
loop_
_entity_poly.entity_id
_entity_poly.type
_entity_poly.pdbx_seq_one_letter_code
_entity_poly.pdbx_strand_id
1 'polypeptide(L)'
;MVGILVPISLFASIVLILWLFLSIRNKERMALIEKGADANLFKSKSKPFPVLKLGMFITGIGLGILFGNIIAVNTPLEEETAYFSMIFLFAGISLIISHLLEKKTTKSNDE
;
A
#
# COMPACT_ATOMS: atom_id res chain seq x y z
N MET A 1 -5.36 -29.81 -19.46
CA MET A 1 -4.37 -28.86 -20.01
C MET A 1 -4.81 -27.38 -19.91
N VAL A 2 -6.11 -27.06 -19.97
CA VAL A 2 -6.62 -25.66 -19.90
C VAL A 2 -6.51 -25.02 -18.50
N GLY A 3 -6.58 -25.79 -17.41
CA GLY A 3 -6.58 -25.26 -16.04
C GLY A 3 -5.29 -24.55 -15.59
N ILE A 4 -4.17 -24.76 -16.28
CA ILE A 4 -2.88 -24.11 -15.99
C ILE A 4 -2.66 -22.84 -16.82
N LEU A 5 -3.36 -22.71 -17.96
CA LEU A 5 -3.22 -21.56 -18.84
C LEU A 5 -3.80 -20.28 -18.22
N VAL A 6 -4.93 -20.42 -17.50
CA VAL A 6 -5.61 -19.31 -16.83
C VAL A 6 -4.72 -18.62 -15.79
N PRO A 7 -4.15 -19.31 -14.79
CA PRO A 7 -3.27 -18.66 -13.81
C PRO A 7 -2.01 -18.08 -14.46
N ILE A 8 -1.39 -18.77 -15.43
CA ILE A 8 -0.18 -18.26 -16.11
C ILE A 8 -0.47 -16.95 -16.85
N SER A 9 -1.59 -16.85 -17.56
CA SER A 9 -1.96 -15.63 -18.28
C SER A 9 -2.24 -14.44 -17.33
N LEU A 10 -2.82 -14.72 -16.16
CA LEU A 10 -3.08 -13.74 -15.11
C LEU A 10 -1.77 -13.26 -14.45
N PHE A 11 -0.87 -14.17 -14.11
CA PHE A 11 0.44 -13.79 -13.56
C PHE A 11 1.28 -13.01 -14.56
N ALA A 12 1.28 -13.43 -15.84
CA ALA A 12 1.99 -12.73 -16.90
C ALA A 12 1.48 -11.30 -17.11
N SER A 13 0.16 -11.07 -17.07
CA SER A 13 -0.41 -9.73 -17.24
C SER A 13 -0.05 -8.80 -16.08
N ILE A 14 -0.09 -9.28 -14.84
CA ILE A 14 0.30 -8.52 -13.65
C ILE A 14 1.78 -8.11 -13.74
N VAL A 15 2.67 -9.05 -14.06
CA VAL A 15 4.10 -8.79 -14.21
C VAL A 15 4.37 -7.81 -15.35
N LEU A 16 3.66 -7.94 -16.47
CA LEU A 16 3.80 -7.05 -17.61
C LEU A 16 3.39 -5.61 -17.27
N ILE A 17 2.28 -5.42 -16.56
CA ILE A 17 1.83 -4.09 -16.09
C ILE A 17 2.85 -3.47 -15.15
N LEU A 18 3.34 -4.24 -14.17
CA LEU A 18 4.36 -3.76 -13.22
C LEU A 18 5.65 -3.36 -13.93
N TRP A 19 6.13 -4.20 -14.86
CA TRP A 19 7.33 -3.91 -15.63
C TRP A 19 7.17 -2.66 -16.49
N LEU A 20 6.03 -2.51 -17.17
CA LEU A 20 5.75 -1.34 -18.01
C LEU A 20 5.71 -0.06 -17.16
N PHE A 21 5.02 -0.10 -16.01
CA PHE A 21 4.94 1.04 -15.08
C PHE A 21 6.33 1.46 -14.56
N LEU A 22 7.15 0.50 -14.14
CA LEU A 22 8.51 0.78 -13.68
C LEU A 22 9.42 1.30 -14.82
N SER A 23 9.27 0.72 -16.01
CA SER A 23 10.05 1.10 -17.20
C SER A 23 9.73 2.53 -17.65
N ILE A 24 8.45 2.93 -17.64
CA ILE A 24 8.03 4.30 -17.99
C ILE A 24 8.66 5.32 -17.04
N ARG A 25 8.58 5.08 -15.72
CA ARG A 25 9.15 5.98 -14.72
C ARG A 25 10.67 6.09 -14.81
N ASN A 26 11.36 5.01 -15.17
CA ASN A 26 12.80 5.04 -15.37
C ASN A 26 13.18 5.84 -16.63
N LYS A 27 12.41 5.71 -17.72
CA LYS A 27 12.63 6.45 -18.96
C LYS A 27 12.37 7.95 -18.80
N GLU A 28 11.32 8.34 -18.07
CA GLU A 28 11.03 9.75 -17.75
C GLU A 28 12.19 10.41 -16.97
N ARG A 29 12.78 9.68 -16.01
CA ARG A 29 13.89 10.19 -15.22
C ARG A 29 15.18 10.33 -16.04
N MET A 30 15.45 9.41 -16.98
CA MET A 30 16.61 9.48 -17.86
C MET A 30 16.50 10.63 -18.87
N ALA A 31 15.32 10.83 -19.46
CA ALA A 31 15.08 11.93 -20.39
C ALA A 31 15.24 13.32 -19.75
N LEU A 32 14.96 13.43 -18.45
CA LEU A 32 15.17 14.66 -17.67
C LEU A 32 16.66 14.91 -17.36
N ILE A 33 17.46 13.85 -17.17
CA ILE A 33 18.92 13.94 -17.00
C ILE A 33 19.58 14.34 -18.33
N GLU A 34 19.16 13.74 -19.44
CA GLU A 34 19.68 14.04 -20.79
C GLU A 34 19.36 15.46 -21.27
N LYS A 35 18.25 16.04 -20.81
CA LYS A 35 17.85 17.42 -21.14
C LYS A 35 18.50 18.49 -20.23
N GLY A 36 19.45 18.11 -19.36
CA GLY A 36 20.19 19.05 -18.52
C GLY A 36 19.34 19.71 -17.44
N ALA A 37 18.22 19.09 -17.03
CA ALA A 37 17.42 19.60 -15.92
C ALA A 37 18.23 19.51 -14.62
N ASP A 38 18.48 20.67 -14.03
CA ASP A 38 19.22 20.89 -12.79
C ASP A 38 18.91 19.81 -11.73
N ALA A 39 19.96 19.19 -11.17
CA ALA A 39 19.87 18.11 -10.18
C ALA A 39 19.06 18.49 -8.92
N ASN A 40 18.77 19.79 -8.74
CA ASN A 40 17.84 20.29 -7.74
C ASN A 40 16.36 19.97 -8.00
N LEU A 41 15.93 19.68 -9.24
CA LEU A 41 14.56 19.23 -9.53
C LEU A 41 14.32 17.77 -9.06
N PHE A 42 15.40 16.99 -8.93
CA PHE A 42 15.39 15.62 -8.41
C PHE A 42 15.51 15.52 -6.88
N LYS A 43 15.76 16.64 -6.17
CA LYS A 43 15.37 16.78 -4.76
C LYS A 43 13.85 16.95 -4.65
N SER A 44 13.08 16.17 -5.40
CA SER A 44 11.69 15.93 -5.05
C SER A 44 11.75 15.29 -3.67
N LYS A 45 11.40 16.11 -2.65
CA LYS A 45 11.23 15.76 -1.24
C LYS A 45 11.04 14.25 -1.16
N SER A 46 12.09 13.53 -0.75
CA SER A 46 11.98 12.12 -0.38
C SER A 46 10.70 12.04 0.41
N LYS A 47 9.67 11.36 -0.10
CA LYS A 47 8.45 11.15 0.67
C LYS A 47 8.85 10.03 1.60
N PRO A 48 9.23 10.27 2.88
CA PRO A 48 9.61 9.20 3.80
C PRO A 48 8.41 8.31 4.17
N PHE A 49 7.21 8.69 3.75
CA PHE A 49 5.96 8.14 4.26
C PHE A 49 5.41 6.85 3.61
N PRO A 50 5.89 6.28 2.47
CA PRO A 50 5.30 5.05 1.95
C PRO A 50 5.57 3.85 2.86
N VAL A 51 6.75 3.79 3.49
CA VAL A 51 7.09 2.73 4.46
C VAL A 51 6.25 2.85 5.73
N LEU A 52 6.02 4.07 6.22
CA LEU A 52 5.20 4.30 7.41
C LEU A 52 3.72 3.97 7.17
N LYS A 53 3.17 4.33 6.01
CA LYS A 53 1.81 3.95 5.60
C LYS A 53 1.64 2.44 5.53
N LEU A 54 2.61 1.75 4.92
CA LEU A 54 2.60 0.30 4.83
C LEU A 54 2.72 -0.35 6.21
N GLY A 55 3.59 0.17 7.08
CA GLY A 55 3.72 -0.30 8.46
C GLY A 55 2.42 -0.17 9.26
N MET A 56 1.74 0.97 9.18
CA MET A 56 0.43 1.17 9.82
C MET A 56 -0.65 0.24 9.25
N PHE A 57 -0.64 0.00 7.94
CA PHE A 57 -1.57 -0.94 7.32
C PHE A 57 -1.38 -2.37 7.85
N ILE A 58 -0.12 -2.84 7.89
CA ILE A 58 0.21 -4.19 8.38
C ILE A 58 -0.14 -4.34 9.86
N THR A 59 0.12 -3.33 10.71
CA THR A 59 -0.29 -3.38 12.13
C THR A 59 -1.80 -3.36 12.29
N GLY A 60 -2.54 -2.64 11.44
CA GLY A 60 -4.00 -2.68 11.40
C GLY A 60 -4.54 -4.08 11.07
N ILE A 61 -3.94 -4.78 10.10
CA ILE A 61 -4.30 -6.18 9.78
C ILE A 61 -4.02 -7.09 10.98
N GLY A 62 -2.83 -6.98 11.60
CA GLY A 62 -2.46 -7.79 12.77
C GLY A 62 -3.45 -7.62 13.94
N LEU A 63 -3.85 -6.38 14.23
CA LEU A 63 -4.90 -6.10 15.22
C LEU A 63 -6.26 -6.66 14.80
N GLY A 64 -6.63 -6.51 13.53
CA GLY A 64 -7.88 -7.06 13.00
C GLY A 64 -7.98 -8.57 13.13
N ILE A 65 -6.89 -9.31 12.94
CA ILE A 65 -6.85 -10.77 13.14
C ILE A 65 -7.05 -11.13 14.62
N LEU A 66 -6.39 -10.43 15.54
CA LEU A 66 -6.54 -10.65 16.97
C LEU A 66 -7.99 -10.41 17.43
N PHE A 67 -8.57 -9.27 17.06
CA PHE A 67 -9.96 -8.94 17.40
C PHE A 67 -10.97 -9.84 16.67
N GLY A 68 -10.68 -10.25 15.44
CA GLY A 68 -11.47 -11.22 14.69
C GLY A 68 -11.57 -12.56 15.41
N ASN A 69 -10.46 -13.08 15.94
CA ASN A 69 -10.47 -14.31 16.71
C ASN A 69 -11.26 -14.18 18.02
N ILE A 70 -11.10 -13.06 18.74
CA ILE A 70 -11.87 -12.79 19.97
C ILE A 70 -13.37 -12.80 19.67
N ILE A 71 -13.80 -12.17 18.58
CA ILE A 71 -15.22 -12.12 18.21
C ILE A 71 -15.74 -13.49 17.74
N ALA A 72 -14.95 -14.22 16.95
CA ALA A 72 -15.30 -15.55 16.47
C ALA A 72 -15.52 -16.56 17.62
N VAL A 73 -14.74 -16.49 18.70
CA VAL A 73 -14.87 -17.40 19.84
C VAL A 73 -16.01 -17.00 20.78
N ASN A 74 -16.34 -15.71 20.89
CA ASN A 74 -17.32 -15.20 21.86
C ASN A 74 -18.71 -14.92 21.26
N THR A 75 -18.87 -15.00 19.95
CA THR A 75 -20.11 -14.62 19.24
C THR A 75 -20.51 -15.75 18.28
N PRO A 76 -21.80 -16.01 18.04
CA PRO A 76 -22.26 -16.95 17.01
C PRO A 76 -22.07 -16.43 15.57
N LEU A 77 -21.12 -15.53 15.34
CA LEU A 77 -20.79 -15.04 14.01
C LEU A 77 -19.98 -16.11 13.27
N GLU A 78 -20.23 -16.22 11.97
CA GLU A 78 -19.44 -17.07 11.10
C GLU A 78 -17.98 -16.61 11.11
N GLU A 79 -17.04 -17.56 11.30
CA GLU A 79 -15.62 -17.26 11.51
C GLU A 79 -15.08 -16.37 10.38
N GLU A 80 -15.38 -16.72 9.13
CA GLU A 80 -14.96 -15.94 7.96
C GLU A 80 -15.43 -14.50 8.04
N THR A 81 -16.70 -14.29 8.39
CA THR A 81 -17.29 -12.95 8.52
C THR A 81 -16.62 -12.15 9.66
N ALA A 82 -16.35 -12.79 10.79
CA ALA A 82 -15.66 -12.15 11.91
C ALA A 82 -14.22 -11.72 11.54
N TYR A 83 -13.46 -12.58 10.86
CA TYR A 83 -12.12 -12.25 10.40
C TYR A 83 -12.11 -11.18 9.31
N PHE A 84 -12.89 -11.35 8.24
CA PHE A 84 -12.93 -10.39 7.15
C PHE A 84 -13.37 -9.00 7.63
N SER A 85 -14.42 -8.92 8.43
CA SER A 85 -14.92 -7.64 8.95
C SER A 85 -13.88 -6.92 9.81
N MET A 86 -13.23 -7.62 10.75
CA MET A 86 -12.25 -7.01 11.64
C MET A 86 -10.96 -6.64 10.90
N ILE A 87 -10.47 -7.48 9.98
CA ILE A 87 -9.30 -7.14 9.16
C ILE A 87 -9.55 -5.87 8.36
N PHE A 88 -10.66 -5.76 7.64
CA PHE A 88 -10.98 -4.57 6.85
C PHE A 88 -11.22 -3.33 7.72
N LEU A 89 -11.88 -3.48 8.87
CA LEU A 89 -12.11 -2.38 9.81
C LEU A 89 -10.78 -1.82 10.34
N PHE A 90 -9.96 -2.68 10.96
CA PHE A 90 -8.74 -2.22 11.62
C PHE A 90 -7.67 -1.78 10.60
N ALA A 91 -7.56 -2.45 9.45
CA ALA A 91 -6.67 -2.02 8.37
C ALA A 91 -7.12 -0.70 7.74
N GLY A 92 -8.43 -0.46 7.60
CA GLY A 92 -8.99 0.80 7.14
C GLY A 92 -8.74 1.94 8.13
N ILE A 93 -9.01 1.71 9.41
CA ILE A 93 -8.79 2.71 10.48
C ILE A 93 -7.32 3.10 10.56
N SER A 94 -6.39 2.15 10.48
CA SER A 94 -4.96 2.47 10.55
C SER A 94 -4.49 3.34 9.39
N LEU A 95 -5.03 3.14 8.18
CA LEU A 95 -4.75 4.00 7.03
C LEU A 95 -5.34 5.41 7.20
N ILE A 96 -6.54 5.53 7.74
CA ILE A 96 -7.16 6.84 8.06
C ILE A 96 -6.28 7.59 9.06
N ILE A 97 -5.86 6.92 10.14
CA ILE A 97 -4.95 7.47 11.14
C ILE A 97 -3.63 7.89 10.47
N SER A 98 -3.07 7.06 9.61
CA SER A 98 -1.84 7.37 8.86
C SER A 98 -1.96 8.66 8.05
N HIS A 99 -3.08 8.85 7.37
CA HIS A 99 -3.34 10.07 6.60
C HIS A 99 -3.49 11.31 7.49
N LEU A 100 -4.15 11.19 8.64
CA LEU A 100 -4.29 12.29 9.60
C LEU A 100 -2.95 12.68 10.23
N LEU A 101 -2.09 11.71 10.56
CA LEU A 101 -0.73 11.97 11.04
C LEU A 101 0.11 12.66 9.96
N GLU A 102 0.04 12.21 8.72
CA GLU A 102 0.75 12.84 7.60
C GLU A 102 0.33 14.31 7.42
N LYS A 103 -0.98 14.59 7.45
CA LYS A 103 -1.52 15.96 7.38
C LYS A 103 -1.03 16.85 8.54
N LYS A 104 -0.85 16.29 9.73
CA LYS A 104 -0.34 17.03 10.90
C LYS A 104 1.16 17.34 10.76
N THR A 105 1.93 16.39 10.26
CA THR A 105 3.40 16.52 10.12
C THR A 105 3.78 17.47 8.99
N THR A 106 2.96 17.54 7.93
CA THR A 106 3.17 18.54 6.87
C THR A 106 2.87 19.96 7.35
N LYS A 107 1.91 20.13 8.28
CA LYS A 107 1.50 21.45 8.78
C LYS A 107 2.50 22.06 9.77
N SER A 108 3.27 21.23 10.49
CA SER A 108 4.30 21.69 11.44
C SER A 108 5.66 22.00 10.80
N ASN A 109 5.85 21.65 9.52
CA ASN A 109 7.09 21.96 8.78
C ASN A 109 7.00 23.29 8.00
N ASP A 110 5.86 23.98 8.08
CA ASP A 110 5.61 25.29 7.45
C ASP A 110 5.49 26.43 8.49
N GLU A 111 5.79 26.16 9.77
CA GLU A 111 6.00 27.16 10.86
C GLU A 111 7.48 27.14 11.28
#